data_AF-A0A6J7P1B0-F1
#
_entry.id   AF-A0A6J7P1B0-F1
#
_cell.length_a   1.000
_cell.length_b   1.000
_cell.length_c   1.000
_cell.angle_alpha   90.00
_cell.angle_beta   90.00
_cell.angle_gamma   90.00
#
_symmetry.space_group_name_H-M   'P 1'
#
loop_
_entity.id
_entity.type
_entity.pdbx_description
1 polymer ?
#
loop_
_entity_poly.entity_id
_entity_poly.type
_entity_poly.pdbx_seq_one_letter_code
_entity_poly.pdbx_strand_id
1 'polypeptide(L)'
;MVAQNAPFDLSFLKFAANEHSFAWPKFPVLDTAIIARKVLSREEVPNCKLGTLATFFGTQTLPNHRALDDARATVDVFHGLLERLGTFDVSTLEELLNFGKKIKKQKSPE
;
A
#
# COMPACT_ATOMS: atom_id res chain seq x y z
N MET A 1 -3.96 -8.37 -2.34
CA MET A 1 -4.86 -7.32 -1.83
C MET A 1 -4.08 -6.01 -1.76
N VAL A 2 -4.72 -4.90 -2.13
CA VAL A 2 -4.18 -3.55 -1.97
C VAL A 2 -5.15 -2.79 -1.06
N ALA A 3 -4.63 -2.10 -0.04
CA ALA A 3 -5.45 -1.32 0.87
C ALA A 3 -4.65 -0.15 1.46
N GLN A 4 -5.35 0.86 1.95
CA GLN A 4 -4.77 1.97 2.68
C GLN A 4 -4.83 1.65 4.18
N ASN A 5 -3.67 1.55 4.86
CA ASN A 5 -3.61 1.11 6.26
C ASN A 5 -4.18 -0.32 6.42
N ALA A 6 -3.63 -1.24 5.63
CA ALA A 6 -4.14 -2.60 5.42
C ALA A 6 -4.41 -3.43 6.70
N PRO A 7 -3.69 -3.28 7.83
CA PRO A 7 -4.04 -3.99 9.07
C PRO A 7 -5.48 -3.75 9.54
N PHE A 8 -6.04 -2.56 9.28
CA PHE A 8 -7.42 -2.24 9.60
C PHE A 8 -8.39 -3.14 8.82
N ASP A 9 -8.39 -3.09 7.48
CA ASP A 9 -9.30 -3.89 6.65
C ASP A 9 -9.11 -5.40 6.87
N LEU A 10 -7.86 -5.85 7.00
CA LEU A 10 -7.54 -7.25 7.27
C LEU A 10 -8.18 -7.76 8.57
N SER A 11 -8.26 -6.92 9.61
CA SER A 11 -8.85 -7.32 10.88
C SER A 11 -10.34 -7.67 10.73
N PHE A 12 -11.10 -6.84 10.01
CA PHE A 12 -12.53 -7.08 9.74
C PHE A 12 -12.73 -8.29 8.84
N LEU A 13 -11.95 -8.40 7.76
CA LEU A 13 -12.10 -9.49 6.80
C LEU A 13 -11.72 -10.86 7.41
N LYS A 14 -10.64 -10.90 8.20
CA LYS A 14 -10.24 -12.13 8.91
C LYS A 14 -11.25 -12.52 9.98
N PHE A 15 -11.78 -11.55 10.72
CA PHE A 15 -12.83 -11.80 11.70
C PHE A 15 -14.07 -12.41 11.03
N ALA A 16 -14.58 -11.79 9.96
CA ALA A 16 -15.74 -12.30 9.23
C ALA A 16 -15.49 -13.68 8.60
N ALA A 17 -14.30 -13.90 8.03
CA ALA A 17 -13.93 -15.21 7.50
C ALA A 17 -13.94 -16.28 8.60
N ASN A 18 -13.38 -15.99 9.77
CA ASN A 18 -13.39 -16.89 10.90
C ASN A 18 -14.81 -17.17 11.41
N GLU A 19 -15.64 -16.13 11.55
CA GLU A 19 -17.03 -16.24 12.03
C GLU A 19 -17.88 -17.16 11.12
N HIS A 20 -17.62 -17.12 9.82
CA HIS A 20 -18.34 -17.92 8.83
C HIS A 20 -17.57 -19.19 8.40
N SER A 21 -16.52 -19.58 9.13
CA SER A 21 -15.71 -20.78 8.85
C SER A 21 -15.11 -20.83 7.44
N PHE A 22 -14.83 -19.66 6.84
CA PHE A 22 -14.07 -19.55 5.60
C PHE A 22 -12.57 -19.62 5.89
N ALA A 23 -11.86 -20.45 5.12
CA ALA A 23 -10.41 -20.45 5.15
C ALA A 23 -9.86 -19.09 4.66
N TRP A 24 -8.97 -18.48 5.45
CA TRP A 24 -8.30 -17.25 5.04
C TRP A 24 -7.17 -17.55 4.04
N PRO A 25 -7.19 -17.01 2.81
CA PRO A 25 -6.18 -17.34 1.83
C PRO A 25 -4.85 -16.65 2.11
N LYS A 26 -3.75 -17.27 1.65
CA LYS A 26 -2.41 -16.65 1.68
C LYS A 26 -2.18 -15.89 0.39
N PHE A 27 -2.38 -14.58 0.44
CA PHE A 27 -2.07 -13.66 -0.66
C PHE A 27 -1.19 -12.51 -0.18
N PRO A 28 -0.41 -11.89 -1.08
CA PRO A 28 0.35 -10.69 -0.75
C PRO A 28 -0.60 -9.53 -0.44
N VAL A 29 -0.20 -8.71 0.54
CA VAL A 29 -0.90 -7.51 0.95
C VAL A 29 0.02 -6.31 0.75
N LEU A 30 -0.45 -5.35 -0.02
CA LEU A 30 0.23 -4.08 -0.27
C LEU A 30 -0.51 -2.98 0.48
N ASP A 31 0.23 -2.23 1.29
CA ASP A 31 -0.30 -1.07 2.02
C ASP A 31 0.18 0.22 1.35
N THR A 32 -0.75 0.95 0.74
CA THR A 32 -0.44 2.20 0.01
C THR A 32 0.15 3.26 0.93
N ALA A 33 -0.19 3.29 2.22
CA ALA A 33 0.40 4.22 3.17
C ALA A 33 1.88 3.88 3.46
N ILE A 34 2.22 2.58 3.52
CA ILE A 34 3.61 2.13 3.69
C ILE A 34 4.43 2.44 2.44
N ILE A 35 3.87 2.18 1.26
CA ILE A 35 4.54 2.46 -0.01
C ILE A 35 4.79 3.97 -0.13
N ALA A 36 3.76 4.80 0.07
CA ALA A 36 3.86 6.26 0.03
C ALA A 36 4.96 6.81 0.94
N ARG A 37 5.06 6.32 2.19
CA ARG A 37 6.12 6.74 3.13
C ARG A 37 7.54 6.44 2.64
N LYS A 38 7.72 5.48 1.74
CA LYS A 38 9.04 5.11 1.22
C LYS A 38 9.42 5.90 -0.03
N VAL A 39 8.44 6.33 -0.82
CA VAL A 39 8.67 6.91 -2.16
C VAL A 39 8.33 8.40 -2.25
N LEU A 40 7.63 8.95 -1.26
CA LEU A 40 7.30 10.36 -1.17
C LEU A 40 8.02 11.00 0.04
N SER A 41 8.51 12.21 -0.16
CA SER A 41 9.08 13.05 0.88
C SER A 41 7.99 13.81 1.66
N ARG A 42 8.38 14.37 2.81
CA ARG A 42 7.50 15.24 3.61
C ARG A 42 7.24 16.61 2.96
N GLU A 43 8.09 17.00 2.02
CA GLU A 43 7.92 18.24 1.24
C GLU A 43 6.86 18.07 0.16
N GLU A 44 6.76 16.86 -0.42
CA GLU A 44 5.70 16.52 -1.39
C GLU A 44 4.34 16.34 -0.70
N VAL A 45 4.29 15.60 0.41
CA VAL A 45 3.04 15.34 1.14
C VAL A 45 3.22 15.48 2.65
N PRO A 46 2.33 16.21 3.36
CA PRO A 46 2.47 16.43 4.79
C PRO A 46 2.19 15.17 5.62
N ASN A 47 1.44 14.22 5.05
CA ASN A 47 1.13 12.93 5.65
C ASN A 47 0.67 11.95 4.56
N CYS A 48 0.60 10.66 4.90
CA CYS A 48 0.17 9.61 3.96
C CYS A 48 -1.27 9.13 4.24
N LYS A 49 -2.19 10.00 4.67
CA LYS A 49 -3.62 9.68 4.75
C LYS A 49 -4.20 9.60 3.34
N LEU A 50 -5.26 8.80 3.16
CA LEU A 50 -5.88 8.59 1.84
C LEU A 50 -6.24 9.91 1.16
N GLY A 51 -6.95 10.81 1.86
CA GLY A 51 -7.37 12.10 1.29
C GLY A 51 -6.21 13.00 0.87
N THR A 52 -5.11 12.99 1.61
CA THR A 52 -3.90 13.75 1.25
C THR A 52 -3.25 13.17 0.00
N LEU A 53 -3.08 11.84 -0.07
CA LEU A 53 -2.52 11.18 -1.25
C LEU A 53 -3.44 11.32 -2.47
N ALA A 54 -4.75 11.23 -2.26
CA ALA A 54 -5.76 11.39 -3.30
C ALA A 54 -5.69 12.78 -3.95
N THR A 55 -5.52 13.81 -3.12
CA THR A 55 -5.33 15.19 -3.58
C THR A 55 -4.00 15.33 -4.34
N PHE A 56 -2.92 14.79 -3.79
CA PHE A 56 -1.58 14.86 -4.40
C PHE A 56 -1.51 14.19 -5.78
N PHE A 57 -2.09 13.00 -5.91
CA PHE A 57 -2.10 12.25 -7.17
C PHE A 57 -3.25 12.64 -8.12
N GLY A 58 -4.13 13.58 -7.73
CA GLY A 58 -5.23 14.03 -8.59
C GLY A 58 -6.23 12.94 -8.93
N THR A 59 -6.63 12.13 -7.95
CA THR A 59 -7.53 10.98 -8.16
C THR A 59 -8.92 11.40 -8.64
N GLN A 60 -9.57 10.57 -9.46
CA GLN A 60 -10.90 10.88 -10.01
C GLN A 60 -12.01 10.83 -8.95
N THR A 61 -11.87 9.92 -7.99
CA THR A 61 -12.79 9.78 -6.85
C THR A 61 -12.10 10.28 -5.57
N LEU A 62 -12.73 11.22 -4.87
CA LEU A 62 -12.22 11.68 -3.58
C LEU A 62 -12.76 10.76 -2.45
N PRO A 63 -11.91 10.37 -1.49
CA PRO A 63 -12.35 9.57 -0.36
C PRO A 63 -13.29 10.38 0.53
N ASN A 64 -14.38 9.75 0.95
CA ASN A 64 -15.45 10.37 1.72
C ASN A 64 -15.98 9.43 2.82
N HIS A 65 -15.18 8.43 3.20
CA HIS A 65 -15.52 7.39 4.18
C HIS A 65 -16.58 6.38 3.72
N ARG A 66 -16.98 6.41 2.45
CA ARG A 66 -17.75 5.34 1.83
C ARG A 66 -16.79 4.29 1.30
N ALA A 67 -17.00 3.03 1.68
CA ALA A 67 -16.10 1.93 1.31
C ALA A 67 -15.80 1.85 -0.20
N LEU A 68 -16.81 2.04 -1.06
CA LEU A 68 -16.62 2.01 -2.51
C LEU A 68 -15.78 3.18 -3.02
N ASP A 69 -16.04 4.39 -2.52
CA ASP A 69 -15.34 5.60 -2.96
C ASP A 69 -13.90 5.59 -2.46
N ASP A 70 -13.68 5.17 -1.21
CA ASP A 70 -12.34 5.01 -0.62
C ASP A 70 -11.55 3.91 -1.36
N ALA A 71 -12.19 2.81 -1.79
CA ALA A 71 -11.55 1.78 -2.59
C ALA A 71 -11.13 2.30 -3.99
N ARG A 72 -11.98 3.10 -4.65
CA ARG A 72 -11.65 3.75 -5.92
C ARG A 72 -10.48 4.72 -5.77
N ALA A 73 -10.54 5.60 -4.77
CA ALA A 73 -9.45 6.51 -4.46
C ALA A 73 -8.14 5.75 -4.15
N THR A 74 -8.22 4.63 -3.44
CA THR A 74 -7.05 3.79 -3.11
C THR A 74 -6.40 3.20 -4.38
N VAL A 75 -7.18 2.79 -5.37
CA VAL A 75 -6.66 2.29 -6.65
C VAL A 75 -5.96 3.40 -7.42
N ASP A 76 -6.57 4.59 -7.53
CA ASP A 76 -5.95 5.72 -8.21
C ASP A 76 -4.63 6.15 -7.51
N VAL A 77 -4.63 6.23 -6.18
CA VAL A 77 -3.41 6.46 -5.39
C VAL A 77 -2.37 5.38 -5.65
N PHE A 78 -2.78 4.11 -5.71
CA PHE A 78 -1.85 3.02 -5.97
C PHE A 78 -1.22 3.13 -7.36
N HIS A 79 -1.96 3.55 -8.39
CA HIS A 79 -1.41 3.82 -9.72
C HIS A 79 -0.35 4.91 -9.69
N GLY A 80 -0.61 6.05 -9.02
CA GLY A 80 0.39 7.11 -8.87
C GLY A 80 1.63 6.66 -8.09
N LEU A 81 1.46 5.78 -7.10
CA LEU A 81 2.58 5.18 -6.37
C LEU A 81 3.40 4.21 -7.24
N LEU A 82 2.77 3.47 -8.15
CA LEU A 82 3.48 2.61 -9.10
C LEU A 82 4.34 3.42 -10.07
N GLU A 83 3.82 4.55 -10.58
CA GLU A 83 4.62 5.48 -11.39
C GLU A 83 5.85 5.99 -10.62
N ARG A 84 5.67 6.32 -9.33
CA ARG A 84 6.77 6.76 -8.48
C ARG A 84 7.77 5.65 -8.20
N LEU A 85 7.32 4.43 -7.97
CA LEU A 85 8.17 3.25 -7.76
C LEU A 85 9.08 2.96 -8.95
N GLY A 86 8.64 3.30 -10.17
CA GLY A 86 9.47 3.23 -11.37
C GLY A 86 10.76 4.04 -11.26
N THR A 87 10.78 5.16 -10.51
CA THR A 87 12.01 5.95 -10.29
C THR A 87 12.99 5.31 -9.29
N PHE A 88 12.61 4.18 -8.69
CA PHE A 88 13.42 3.38 -7.78
C PHE A 88 13.75 2.00 -8.36
N ASP A 89 13.57 1.81 -9.68
CA ASP A 89 13.77 0.54 -10.38
C ASP A 89 12.94 -0.63 -9.81
N VAL A 90 11.76 -0.33 -9.26
CA VAL A 90 10.80 -1.33 -8.79
C VAL A 90 9.74 -1.56 -9.87
N SER A 91 9.76 -2.74 -10.48
CA SER A 91 8.95 -3.12 -11.62
C SER A 91 8.16 -4.41 -11.42
N THR A 92 8.55 -5.24 -10.44
CA THR A 92 7.87 -6.50 -10.12
C THR A 92 7.23 -6.48 -8.73
N LEU A 93 6.24 -7.36 -8.54
CA LEU A 93 5.64 -7.56 -7.21
C LEU A 93 6.68 -8.05 -6.19
N GLU A 94 7.60 -8.92 -6.60
CA GLU A 94 8.65 -9.42 -5.72
C GLU A 94 9.60 -8.31 -5.26
N GLU A 95 10.02 -7.44 -6.17
CA GLU A 95 10.81 -6.25 -5.85
C GLU A 95 10.07 -5.35 -4.86
N LEU A 96 8.78 -5.06 -5.12
CA LEU A 96 7.97 -4.22 -4.23
C LEU A 96 7.82 -4.84 -2.82
N LEU A 97 7.58 -6.15 -2.74
CA LEU A 97 7.49 -6.86 -1.45
C LEU A 97 8.81 -6.86 -0.68
N ASN A 98 9.94 -6.67 -1.35
CA ASN A 98 11.28 -6.59 -0.77
C ASN A 98 11.79 -5.16 -0.62
N PHE A 99 11.11 -4.18 -1.22
CA PHE A 99 11.51 -2.78 -1.23
C PHE A 99 11.62 -2.20 0.18
N GLY A 100 12.78 -1.61 0.51
CA GLY A 100 13.05 -1.02 1.82
C GLY A 100 13.29 -2.02 2.96
N LYS A 101 13.37 -3.33 2.70
CA LYS A 101 13.96 -4.28 3.67
C LYS A 101 15.47 -4.03 3.69
N LYS A 102 16.07 -3.89 4.88
CA LYS A 102 17.54 -3.88 5.01
C LYS A 102 18.06 -5.24 4.54
N ILE A 103 18.79 -5.27 3.43
CA ILE A 103 19.55 -6.47 3.03
C ILE A 103 20.61 -6.69 4.11
N LYS A 104 20.54 -7.82 4.83
CA LYS A 104 21.67 -8.24 5.67
C LYS A 104 22.83 -8.56 4.72
N LYS A 105 23.91 -7.77 4.75
CA LYS A 105 25.16 -8.15 4.06
C LYS A 105 25.58 -9.53 4.58
N GLN A 106 25.74 -10.50 3.67
CA GLN A 106 26.43 -11.74 4.01
C GLN A 106 27.85 -11.37 4.46
N LYS A 107 28.28 -11.89 5.61
CA LYS A 107 29.68 -11.78 6.05
C LYS A 107 30.54 -12.49 4.99
N SER A 108 31.55 -11.79 4.49
CA SER A 108 32.61 -12.41 3.70
C SER A 108 33.22 -13.56 4.54
N PRO A 109 33.49 -14.74 3.94
CA PRO A 109 34.29 -15.75 4.62
C PRO A 109 35.68 -15.16 4.91
N GLU A 110 36.14 -15.35 6.15
CA GLU A 110 37.52 -15.09 6.57
C GLU A 110 38.51 -16.01 5.85
#